data_AF-A0A949N5L1-F1
#
_entry.id   AF-A0A949N5L1-F1
#
_cell.length_a   1.000
_cell.length_b   1.000
_cell.length_c   1.000
_cell.angle_alpha   90.00
_cell.angle_beta   90.00
_cell.angle_gamma   90.00
#
_symmetry.space_group_name_H-M   'P 1'
#
loop_
_entity.id
_entity.type
_entity.pdbx_description
1 polymer ?
#
loop_
_entity_poly.entity_id
_entity_poly.type
_entity_poly.pdbx_seq_one_letter_code
_entity_poly.pdbx_strand_id
1 'polypeptide(L)'
;MSAIRLLVLGAVRQHGRAHGYMVRNDLEFWGAHEWSNAKPGSIYHALKQLAKQELLTAHTTSPSPDGGPPRTEYELTGTGEEEFLRLLRHALTAIDEKPDVLTSAVGFIVDLPRAEAIALLRARVAALRAWRAEVDAHWSPGGPTAPELGHIGEIMDLWVHTSDSAAAWTEGLITRLEEGRYVMAGEGEREADVLPEGTANPYADGHSHRIEVIAEPAGVRRVRVTLRGTEIADSARPLLLTETGYPDRYYLPPEDVRTAELVESERRTHCPFKGDARYWAPRGTPDHEIAWSYPSPKPLVAAVRDHLCFCESDDVRIEILPN
;
A
#
# COMPACT_ATOMS: atom_id res chain seq x y z
N MET A 1 10.18 -10.86 -1.12
CA MET A 1 10.78 -10.08 -0.01
C MET A 1 9.71 -9.18 0.65
N SER A 2 9.90 -8.70 1.88
CA SER A 2 8.93 -7.81 2.55
C SER A 2 9.36 -6.34 2.46
N ALA A 3 8.70 -5.55 1.60
CA ALA A 3 8.95 -4.11 1.45
C ALA A 3 8.85 -3.35 2.79
N ILE A 4 7.82 -3.66 3.58
CA ILE A 4 7.63 -3.03 4.90
C ILE A 4 8.78 -3.27 5.87
N ARG A 5 9.44 -4.43 5.79
CA ARG A 5 10.58 -4.74 6.65
C ARG A 5 11.78 -3.85 6.31
N LEU A 6 12.05 -3.68 5.01
CA LEU A 6 13.11 -2.79 4.52
C LEU A 6 12.81 -1.32 4.91
N LEU A 7 11.57 -0.87 4.69
CA LEU A 7 11.11 0.47 5.04
C LEU A 7 11.25 0.79 6.53
N VAL A 8 10.82 -0.11 7.41
CA VAL A 8 10.89 0.12 8.86
C VAL A 8 12.33 0.13 9.37
N LEU A 9 13.19 -0.79 8.89
CA LEU A 9 14.60 -0.78 9.28
C LEU A 9 15.31 0.49 8.78
N GLY A 10 15.08 0.90 7.53
CA GLY A 10 15.67 2.11 6.97
C GLY A 10 15.22 3.40 7.68
N ALA A 11 13.93 3.51 8.01
CA ALA A 11 13.42 4.66 8.76
C ALA A 11 14.01 4.74 10.18
N VAL A 12 14.10 3.63 10.92
CA VAL A 12 14.76 3.64 12.25
C VAL A 12 16.24 4.01 12.12
N ARG A 13 16.91 3.50 11.07
CA ARG A 13 18.33 3.79 10.81
C ARG A 13 18.60 5.29 10.64
N GLN A 14 17.74 6.02 9.93
CA GLN A 14 17.95 7.44 9.66
C GLN A 14 17.89 8.31 10.93
N HIS A 15 17.10 7.91 11.93
CA HIS A 15 17.00 8.62 13.22
C HIS A 15 18.01 8.14 14.27
N GLY A 16 18.61 6.96 14.09
CA GLY A 16 19.37 6.26 15.12
C GLY A 16 18.47 5.66 16.21
N ARG A 17 17.59 6.47 16.81
CA ARG A 17 16.52 6.05 17.73
C ARG A 17 15.18 6.59 17.26
N ALA A 18 14.21 5.70 17.07
CA ALA A 18 12.89 6.10 16.61
C ALA A 18 11.75 5.42 17.38
N HIS A 19 10.76 6.18 17.83
CA HIS A 19 9.48 5.64 18.26
C HIS A 19 8.53 5.44 17.08
N GLY A 20 7.59 4.50 17.19
CA GLY A 20 6.77 4.07 16.04
C GLY A 20 5.97 5.16 15.31
N TYR A 21 5.61 6.25 16.00
CA TYR A 21 4.96 7.40 15.36
C TYR A 21 5.88 8.19 14.41
N MET A 22 7.19 8.31 14.70
CA MET A 22 8.15 8.99 13.81
C MET A 22 8.33 8.18 12.54
N VAL A 23 8.61 6.87 12.68
CA VAL A 23 8.70 5.94 11.55
C VAL A 23 7.46 6.01 10.66
N ARG A 24 6.27 6.09 11.26
CA ARG A 24 5.03 6.24 10.48
C ARG A 24 4.97 7.58 9.76
N ASN A 25 5.28 8.67 10.43
CA ASN A 25 5.24 10.00 9.82
C ASN A 25 6.22 10.14 8.65
N ASP A 26 7.42 9.57 8.75
CA ASP A 26 8.40 9.59 7.65
C ASP A 26 7.89 8.78 6.46
N LEU A 27 7.35 7.59 6.70
CA LEU A 27 6.78 6.77 5.62
C LEU A 27 5.56 7.43 4.96
N GLU A 28 4.75 8.15 5.73
CA GLU A 28 3.67 8.97 5.18
C GLU A 28 4.22 10.14 4.37
N PHE A 29 5.28 10.81 4.85
CA PHE A 29 5.96 11.91 4.17
C PHE A 29 6.60 11.49 2.84
N TRP A 30 7.18 10.29 2.77
CA TRP A 30 7.71 9.71 1.53
C TRP A 30 6.62 9.23 0.57
N GLY A 31 5.34 9.31 0.96
CA GLY A 31 4.24 8.76 0.17
C GLY A 31 4.27 7.24 0.08
N ALA A 32 4.87 6.52 1.04
CA ALA A 32 5.04 5.06 0.97
C ALA A 32 3.72 4.29 0.83
N HIS A 33 2.60 4.90 1.23
CA HIS A 33 1.27 4.35 1.04
C HIS A 33 0.79 4.36 -0.42
N GLU A 34 1.37 5.18 -1.29
CA GLU A 34 1.02 5.28 -2.72
C GLU A 34 1.76 4.23 -3.57
N TRP A 35 3.01 3.91 -3.20
CA TRP A 35 3.89 3.05 -3.99
C TRP A 35 4.29 1.75 -3.29
N SER A 36 3.80 1.50 -2.08
CA SER A 36 3.99 0.23 -1.36
C SER A 36 2.73 -0.25 -0.66
N ASN A 37 2.71 -1.54 -0.31
CA ASN A 37 1.64 -2.12 0.51
C ASN A 37 1.77 -1.79 2.03
N ALA A 38 2.72 -0.94 2.44
CA ALA A 38 2.94 -0.59 3.83
C ALA A 38 1.82 0.34 4.34
N LYS A 39 0.92 -0.22 5.16
CA LYS A 39 -0.17 0.53 5.81
C LYS A 39 0.25 1.02 7.20
N PRO A 40 -0.30 2.14 7.71
CA PRO A 40 0.00 2.66 9.06
C PRO A 40 0.00 1.61 10.19
N GLY A 41 -1.00 0.71 10.21
CA GLY A 41 -1.11 -0.32 11.25
C GLY A 41 -0.02 -1.41 11.16
N SER A 42 0.49 -1.68 9.97
CA SER A 42 1.50 -2.72 9.75
C SER A 42 2.90 -2.30 10.22
N ILE A 43 3.17 -1.00 10.35
CA ILE A 43 4.44 -0.45 10.84
C ILE A 43 4.67 -0.81 12.31
N TYR A 44 3.66 -0.61 13.16
CA TYR A 44 3.76 -0.95 14.59
C TYR A 44 3.94 -2.45 14.80
N HIS A 45 3.26 -3.27 13.99
CA HIS A 45 3.44 -4.71 14.04
C HIS A 45 4.83 -5.14 13.56
N ALA A 46 5.35 -4.49 12.52
CA ALA A 46 6.69 -4.73 12.00
C ALA A 46 7.77 -4.38 13.04
N LEU A 47 7.69 -3.22 13.70
CA LEU A 47 8.62 -2.80 14.76
C LEU A 47 8.69 -3.83 15.90
N LYS A 48 7.53 -4.26 16.41
CA LYS A 48 7.47 -5.29 17.46
C LYS A 48 8.07 -6.62 17.00
N GLN A 49 7.77 -7.03 15.78
CA GLN A 49 8.27 -8.29 15.24
C GLN A 49 9.78 -8.25 14.97
N LEU A 50 10.29 -7.13 14.47
CA LEU A 50 11.71 -6.88 14.28
C LEU A 50 12.48 -6.88 15.60
N ALA A 51 11.90 -6.30 16.66
CA ALA A 51 12.48 -6.34 17.99
C ALA A 51 12.51 -7.78 18.56
N LYS A 52 11.43 -8.55 18.35
CA LYS A 52 11.38 -9.97 18.74
C LYS A 52 12.43 -10.82 18.01
N GLN A 53 12.84 -10.40 16.81
CA GLN A 53 13.88 -11.05 16.02
C GLN A 53 15.29 -10.51 16.31
N GLU A 54 15.44 -9.66 17.34
CA GLU A 54 16.73 -9.07 17.75
C GLU A 54 17.38 -8.17 16.68
N LEU A 55 16.59 -7.69 15.74
CA LEU A 55 17.03 -6.75 14.70
C LEU A 55 16.87 -5.30 15.16
N LEU A 56 15.98 -5.08 16.13
CA LEU A 56 15.81 -3.81 16.82
C LEU A 56 15.91 -4.04 18.34
N THR A 57 16.53 -3.11 19.05
CA THR A 57 16.44 -3.02 20.51
C THR A 57 15.27 -2.13 20.88
N ALA A 58 14.36 -2.63 21.73
CA ALA A 58 13.26 -1.84 22.25
C ALA A 58 13.64 -1.18 23.59
N HIS A 59 13.73 0.14 23.60
CA HIS A 59 13.95 0.93 24.81
C HIS A 59 12.60 1.43 25.33
N THR A 60 12.31 1.16 26.61
CA THR A 60 11.14 1.74 27.27
C THR A 60 11.54 3.09 27.82
N THR A 61 11.05 4.19 27.24
CA THR A 61 11.24 5.52 27.82
C THR A 61 10.14 5.85 28.84
N SER A 62 10.55 6.54 29.91
CA SER A 62 9.68 7.07 30.96
C SER A 62 8.72 8.16 30.43
N PRO A 63 7.69 8.56 31.20
CA PRO A 63 6.60 9.40 30.70
C PRO A 63 7.12 10.69 30.05
N SER A 64 6.53 11.03 28.90
CA SER A 64 6.79 12.28 28.20
C SER A 64 6.54 13.47 29.16
N PRO A 65 7.35 14.55 29.14
CA PRO A 65 7.12 15.74 29.96
C PRO A 65 5.70 16.30 29.83
N ASP A 66 5.07 16.05 28.69
CA ASP A 66 3.72 16.49 28.32
C ASP A 66 2.59 15.52 28.74
N GLY A 67 2.86 14.53 29.60
CA GLY A 67 1.83 13.66 30.20
C GLY A 67 1.24 12.59 29.26
N GLY A 68 1.90 12.30 28.13
CA GLY A 68 1.50 11.25 27.20
C GLY A 68 1.87 9.82 27.66
N PRO A 69 1.23 8.77 27.11
CA PRO A 69 1.59 7.38 27.41
C PRO A 69 3.06 7.09 27.06
N PRO A 70 3.75 6.21 27.81
CA PRO A 70 5.15 5.87 27.57
C PRO A 70 5.32 5.34 26.13
N ARG A 71 6.30 5.89 25.41
CA ARG A 71 6.59 5.52 24.02
C ARG A 71 7.72 4.50 24.02
N THR A 72 7.59 3.46 23.20
CA THR A 72 8.70 2.54 22.97
C THR A 72 9.55 3.09 21.83
N GLU A 73 10.82 3.32 22.12
CA GLU A 73 11.84 3.67 21.12
C GLU A 73 12.52 2.40 20.63
N TYR A 74 12.87 2.41 19.36
CA TYR A 74 13.56 1.33 18.69
C TYR A 74 14.90 1.84 18.15
N GLU A 75 15.94 1.03 18.30
CA GLU A 75 17.29 1.29 17.81
C GLU A 75 17.77 0.07 17.02
N LEU A 76 18.49 0.26 15.91
CA LEU A 76 19.04 -0.87 15.15
C LEU A 76 20.09 -1.63 15.96
N THR A 77 20.06 -2.96 15.88
CA THR A 77 21.18 -3.80 16.33
C THR A 77 22.19 -3.96 15.19
N GLY A 78 23.39 -4.48 15.49
CA GLY A 78 24.36 -4.85 14.44
C GLY A 78 23.79 -5.86 13.44
N THR A 79 23.02 -6.85 13.92
CA THR A 79 22.31 -7.80 13.05
C THR A 79 21.18 -7.14 12.26
N GLY A 80 20.49 -6.15 12.84
CA GLY A 80 19.50 -5.33 12.14
C GLY A 80 20.10 -4.53 10.99
N GLU A 81 21.29 -3.99 11.19
CA GLU A 81 22.06 -3.26 10.18
C GLU A 81 22.47 -4.17 9.01
N GLU A 82 23.03 -5.35 9.33
CA GLU A 82 23.38 -6.35 8.32
C GLU A 82 22.16 -6.80 7.50
N GLU A 83 21.03 -7.02 8.18
CA GLU A 83 19.78 -7.41 7.55
C GLU A 83 19.21 -6.29 6.66
N PHE A 84 19.23 -5.04 7.12
CA PHE A 84 18.82 -3.90 6.32
C PHE A 84 19.61 -3.83 5.00
N LEU A 85 20.94 -3.87 5.09
CA LEU A 85 21.80 -3.82 3.91
C LEU A 85 21.60 -5.04 3.00
N ARG A 86 21.37 -6.23 3.57
CA ARG A 86 21.06 -7.45 2.79
C ARG A 86 19.76 -7.30 2.01
N LEU A 87 18.70 -6.80 2.64
CA LEU A 87 17.40 -6.55 2.00
C LEU A 87 17.54 -5.50 0.90
N LEU A 88 18.23 -4.39 1.19
CA LEU A 88 18.48 -3.29 0.25
C LEU A 88 19.21 -3.80 -1.02
N ARG A 89 20.33 -4.51 -0.84
CA ARG A 89 21.11 -5.08 -1.95
C ARG A 89 20.28 -6.01 -2.81
N HIS A 90 19.57 -6.95 -2.19
CA HIS A 90 18.74 -7.89 -2.93
C HIS A 90 17.66 -7.18 -3.74
N ALA A 91 16.93 -6.24 -3.11
CA ALA A 91 15.84 -5.51 -3.73
C ALA A 91 16.30 -4.68 -4.94
N LEU A 92 17.51 -4.11 -4.92
CA LEU A 92 18.09 -3.40 -6.07
C LEU A 92 18.40 -4.36 -7.24
N THR A 93 18.70 -5.64 -6.96
CA THR A 93 19.07 -6.63 -7.99
C THR A 93 17.92 -7.48 -8.51
N ALA A 94 16.88 -7.73 -7.70
CA ALA A 94 15.83 -8.70 -8.00
C ALA A 94 14.84 -8.22 -9.07
N ILE A 95 14.63 -8.99 -10.14
CA ILE A 95 13.80 -8.61 -11.29
C ILE A 95 12.38 -9.20 -11.25
N ASP A 96 12.15 -10.15 -10.36
CA ASP A 96 10.95 -10.98 -10.22
C ASP A 96 10.15 -10.66 -8.94
N GLU A 97 10.59 -9.65 -8.18
CA GLU A 97 9.91 -9.20 -6.97
C GLU A 97 8.79 -8.19 -7.29
N LYS A 98 7.89 -8.00 -6.32
CA LYS A 98 6.83 -6.99 -6.43
C LYS A 98 7.44 -5.60 -6.61
N PRO A 99 6.81 -4.71 -7.40
CA PRO A 99 7.32 -3.35 -7.63
C PRO A 99 7.61 -2.56 -6.35
N ASP A 100 6.84 -2.80 -5.28
CA ASP A 100 6.99 -2.13 -3.99
C ASP A 100 8.33 -2.43 -3.28
N VAL A 101 8.97 -3.57 -3.58
CA VAL A 101 10.27 -3.94 -3.04
C VAL A 101 11.37 -3.07 -3.65
N LEU A 102 11.36 -2.91 -4.98
CA LEU A 102 12.34 -2.06 -5.68
C LEU A 102 12.17 -0.59 -5.30
N THR A 103 10.95 -0.07 -5.28
CA THR A 103 10.69 1.33 -4.92
C THR A 103 11.14 1.63 -3.49
N SER A 104 10.90 0.71 -2.54
CA SER A 104 11.42 0.81 -1.17
C SER A 104 12.95 0.89 -1.13
N ALA A 105 13.63 0.08 -1.95
CA ALA A 105 15.09 0.06 -2.01
C ALA A 105 15.68 1.31 -2.64
N VAL A 106 15.03 1.87 -3.66
CA VAL A 106 15.42 3.15 -4.26
C VAL A 106 15.40 4.28 -3.23
N GLY A 107 14.42 4.29 -2.32
CA GLY A 107 14.35 5.26 -1.22
C GLY A 107 15.56 5.23 -0.28
N PHE A 108 16.29 4.11 -0.21
CA PHE A 108 17.47 3.95 0.62
C PHE A 108 18.76 3.75 -0.16
N ILE A 109 18.75 3.96 -1.49
CA ILE A 109 19.94 3.68 -2.32
C ILE A 109 21.16 4.50 -1.89
N VAL A 110 20.93 5.69 -1.34
CA VAL A 110 21.93 6.60 -0.79
C VAL A 110 22.65 6.07 0.46
N ASP A 111 22.13 5.00 1.09
CA ASP A 111 22.78 4.33 2.22
C ASP A 111 23.88 3.36 1.79
N LEU A 112 24.05 3.14 0.49
CA LEU A 112 25.16 2.38 -0.09
C LEU A 112 26.25 3.29 -0.63
N PRO A 113 27.53 2.85 -0.64
CA PRO A 113 28.57 3.49 -1.42
C PRO A 113 28.16 3.57 -2.90
N ARG A 114 28.47 4.70 -3.57
CA ARG A 114 28.10 4.93 -4.98
C ARG A 114 28.50 3.78 -5.90
N ALA A 115 29.75 3.32 -5.78
CA ALA A 115 30.28 2.24 -6.60
C ALA A 115 29.51 0.92 -6.40
N GLU A 116 29.08 0.64 -5.17
CA GLU A 116 28.30 -0.55 -4.85
C GLU A 116 26.89 -0.45 -5.44
N ALA A 117 26.20 0.68 -5.24
CA ALA A 117 24.88 0.92 -5.80
C ALA A 117 24.87 0.77 -7.34
N ILE A 118 25.85 1.37 -8.02
CA ILE A 118 26.01 1.24 -9.48
C ILE A 118 26.25 -0.22 -9.88
N ALA A 119 27.09 -0.96 -9.15
CA ALA A 119 27.35 -2.36 -9.46
C ALA A 119 26.09 -3.24 -9.33
N LEU A 120 25.28 -3.04 -8.29
CA LEU A 120 24.01 -3.74 -8.08
C LEU A 120 23.00 -3.42 -9.19
N LEU A 121 22.86 -2.15 -9.57
CA LEU A 121 21.98 -1.74 -10.66
C LEU A 121 22.46 -2.29 -12.01
N ARG A 122 23.77 -2.37 -12.26
CA ARG A 122 24.31 -3.02 -13.47
C ARG A 122 24.02 -4.53 -13.47
N ALA A 123 24.12 -5.19 -12.32
CA ALA A 123 23.70 -6.59 -12.20
C ALA A 123 22.20 -6.76 -12.47
N ARG A 124 21.36 -5.83 -12.00
CA ARG A 124 19.92 -5.80 -12.34
C ARG A 124 19.70 -5.67 -13.85
N VAL A 125 20.36 -4.72 -14.53
CA VAL A 125 20.27 -4.55 -15.98
C VAL A 125 20.67 -5.83 -16.71
N ALA A 126 21.76 -6.47 -16.29
CA ALA A 126 22.20 -7.74 -16.86
C ALA A 126 21.16 -8.85 -16.68
N ALA A 127 20.54 -8.95 -15.50
CA ALA A 127 19.48 -9.93 -15.22
C ALA A 127 18.22 -9.67 -16.08
N LEU A 128 17.76 -8.42 -16.18
CA LEU A 128 16.63 -8.04 -17.03
C LEU A 128 16.88 -8.41 -18.51
N ARG A 129 18.07 -8.06 -19.03
CA ARG A 129 18.45 -8.38 -20.41
C ARG A 129 18.59 -9.89 -20.64
N ALA A 130 19.11 -10.64 -19.67
CA ALA A 130 19.21 -12.10 -19.74
C ALA A 130 17.83 -12.75 -19.77
N TRP A 131 16.91 -12.31 -18.90
CA TRP A 131 15.53 -12.79 -18.89
C TRP A 131 14.79 -12.45 -20.19
N ARG A 132 14.94 -11.22 -20.70
CA ARG A 132 14.40 -10.83 -22.01
C ARG A 132 14.93 -11.75 -23.13
N ALA A 133 16.22 -12.06 -23.14
CA ALA A 133 16.81 -12.98 -24.12
C ALA A 133 16.28 -14.42 -23.97
N GLU A 134 15.99 -14.85 -22.74
CA GLU A 134 15.38 -16.16 -22.47
C GLU A 134 13.94 -16.24 -23.00
N VAL A 135 13.15 -15.18 -22.81
CA VAL A 135 11.79 -15.05 -23.36
C VAL A 135 11.82 -15.13 -24.88
N ASP A 136 12.71 -14.36 -25.52
CA ASP A 136 12.91 -14.40 -26.98
C ASP A 136 13.32 -15.80 -27.46
N ALA A 137 14.24 -16.48 -26.76
CA ALA A 137 14.79 -17.76 -27.18
C ALA A 137 13.78 -18.92 -27.03
N HIS A 138 13.01 -18.96 -25.94
CA HIS A 138 12.09 -20.06 -25.66
C HIS A 138 10.72 -19.91 -26.32
N TRP A 139 10.25 -18.67 -26.48
CA TRP A 139 8.91 -18.38 -26.96
C TRP A 139 8.90 -17.76 -28.37
N SER A 140 10.07 -17.54 -28.97
CA SER A 140 10.24 -17.21 -30.40
C SER A 140 11.38 -17.98 -31.09
N PRO A 141 11.42 -19.33 -31.04
CA PRO A 141 12.38 -20.08 -31.84
C PRO A 141 11.97 -20.08 -33.33
N GLY A 142 12.33 -19.03 -34.07
CA GLY A 142 12.17 -18.97 -35.53
C GLY A 142 10.84 -18.41 -36.06
N GLY A 143 10.06 -17.70 -35.25
CA GLY A 143 8.74 -17.15 -35.57
C GLY A 143 7.61 -17.98 -34.96
N PRO A 144 6.50 -17.39 -34.49
CA PRO A 144 5.82 -16.19 -35.01
C PRO A 144 6.23 -14.84 -34.42
N THR A 145 6.02 -13.74 -35.15
CA THR A 145 5.72 -12.46 -34.49
C THR A 145 4.41 -12.61 -33.71
N ALA A 146 4.21 -11.84 -32.63
CA ALA A 146 3.01 -11.84 -31.79
C ALA A 146 1.64 -12.09 -32.47
N PRO A 147 1.39 -11.70 -33.75
CA PRO A 147 0.15 -12.01 -34.46
C PRO A 147 -0.25 -13.49 -34.54
N GLU A 148 0.66 -14.47 -34.63
CA GLU A 148 0.25 -15.88 -34.84
C GLU A 148 -0.05 -16.63 -33.52
N LEU A 149 0.35 -16.07 -32.36
CA LEU A 149 -0.06 -16.57 -31.03
C LEU A 149 -1.34 -15.88 -30.52
N GLY A 150 -1.88 -14.92 -31.27
CA GLY A 150 -3.08 -14.16 -30.88
C GLY A 150 -2.92 -13.44 -29.54
N HIS A 151 -3.99 -13.32 -28.76
CA HIS A 151 -3.99 -12.63 -27.45
C HIS A 151 -3.02 -13.24 -26.41
N ILE A 152 -2.54 -14.46 -26.63
CA ILE A 152 -1.51 -15.06 -25.77
C ILE A 152 -0.12 -14.49 -26.08
N GLY A 153 0.14 -14.10 -27.35
CA GLY A 153 1.35 -13.37 -27.74
C GLY A 153 1.48 -12.02 -27.02
N GLU A 154 0.37 -11.34 -26.76
CA GLU A 154 0.34 -10.08 -25.99
C GLU A 154 0.93 -10.21 -24.58
N ILE A 155 0.86 -11.41 -23.97
CA ILE A 155 1.49 -11.65 -22.66
C ILE A 155 3.01 -11.59 -22.78
N MET A 156 3.58 -12.17 -23.85
CA MET A 156 5.02 -12.13 -24.11
C MET A 156 5.47 -10.72 -24.47
N ASP A 157 4.70 -10.01 -25.30
CA ASP A 157 4.98 -8.61 -25.63
C ASP A 157 4.95 -7.72 -24.39
N LEU A 158 3.97 -7.92 -23.49
CA LEU A 158 3.92 -7.23 -22.19
C LEU A 158 5.17 -7.51 -21.37
N TRP A 159 5.61 -8.76 -21.31
CA TRP A 159 6.81 -9.19 -20.58
C TRP A 159 8.08 -8.54 -21.13
N VAL A 160 8.33 -8.64 -22.43
CA VAL A 160 9.48 -8.00 -23.10
C VAL A 160 9.45 -6.50 -22.89
N HIS A 161 8.31 -5.85 -23.11
CA HIS A 161 8.16 -4.40 -22.92
C HIS A 161 8.42 -3.97 -21.48
N THR A 162 7.95 -4.74 -20.50
CA THR A 162 8.18 -4.48 -19.08
C THR A 162 9.66 -4.59 -18.74
N SER A 163 10.35 -5.61 -19.24
CA SER A 163 11.79 -5.78 -18.99
C SER A 163 12.64 -4.72 -19.67
N ASP A 164 12.35 -4.38 -20.93
CA ASP A 164 13.07 -3.33 -21.66
C ASP A 164 12.88 -1.96 -20.99
N SER A 165 11.65 -1.64 -20.57
CA SER A 165 11.35 -0.41 -19.85
C SER A 165 12.06 -0.35 -18.49
N ALA A 166 12.07 -1.47 -17.75
CA ALA A 166 12.77 -1.56 -16.47
C ALA A 166 14.29 -1.42 -16.64
N ALA A 167 14.88 -2.00 -17.69
CA ALA A 167 16.30 -1.88 -17.98
C ALA A 167 16.68 -0.44 -18.33
N ALA A 168 15.91 0.20 -19.22
CA ALA A 168 16.11 1.59 -19.61
C ALA A 168 16.02 2.56 -18.42
N TRP A 169 15.03 2.38 -17.54
CA TRP A 169 14.93 3.18 -16.30
C TRP A 169 16.14 2.96 -15.39
N THR A 170 16.57 1.70 -15.21
CA THR A 170 17.70 1.34 -14.36
C THR A 170 19.01 1.96 -14.88
N GLU A 171 19.22 1.93 -16.19
CA GLU A 171 20.35 2.60 -16.85
C GLU A 171 20.33 4.11 -16.64
N GLY A 172 19.16 4.74 -16.78
CA GLY A 172 19.01 6.16 -16.48
C GLY A 172 19.31 6.50 -15.01
N LEU A 173 18.98 5.62 -14.06
CA LEU A 173 19.35 5.80 -12.66
C LEU A 173 20.86 5.65 -12.46
N ILE A 174 21.50 4.68 -13.11
CA ILE A 174 22.97 4.54 -13.10
C ILE A 174 23.62 5.83 -13.60
N THR A 175 23.18 6.40 -14.73
CA THR A 175 23.71 7.67 -15.26
C THR A 175 23.60 8.79 -14.22
N ARG A 176 22.43 8.94 -13.56
CA ARG A 176 22.25 9.96 -12.52
C ARG A 176 23.18 9.75 -11.32
N LEU A 177 23.44 8.50 -10.94
CA LEU A 177 24.42 8.19 -9.90
C LEU A 177 25.86 8.49 -10.36
N GLU A 178 26.23 8.17 -11.60
CA GLU A 178 27.56 8.50 -12.13
C GLU A 178 27.80 10.01 -12.23
N GLU A 179 26.76 10.79 -12.53
CA GLU A 179 26.76 12.26 -12.56
C GLU A 179 26.84 12.91 -11.16
N GLY A 180 26.76 12.14 -10.07
CA GLY A 180 26.84 12.68 -8.71
C GLY A 180 25.56 13.38 -8.23
N ARG A 181 24.39 13.06 -8.78
CA ARG A 181 23.11 13.74 -8.45
C ARG A 181 22.66 13.61 -6.99
N TYR A 182 23.20 12.64 -6.25
CA TYR A 182 22.86 12.34 -4.87
C TYR A 182 24.14 12.18 -4.06
N VAL A 183 24.18 12.66 -2.81
CA VAL A 183 25.29 12.39 -1.88
C VAL A 183 25.11 10.97 -1.33
N MET A 184 26.03 10.07 -1.66
CA MET A 184 25.97 8.66 -1.27
C MET A 184 26.74 8.41 0.04
N ALA A 185 26.57 7.22 0.61
CA ALA A 185 27.27 6.86 1.83
C ALA A 185 28.80 6.99 1.66
N GLY A 186 29.42 7.73 2.59
CA GLY A 186 30.86 7.98 2.60
C GLY A 186 31.33 9.17 1.76
N GLU A 187 30.43 9.93 1.13
CA GLU A 187 30.80 11.07 0.26
C GLU A 187 30.62 12.46 0.89
N GLY A 188 30.11 12.53 2.12
CA GLY A 188 29.93 13.78 2.85
C GLY A 188 28.72 13.77 3.77
N GLU A 189 28.37 14.95 4.31
CA GLU A 189 27.13 15.15 5.05
C GLU A 189 25.94 15.11 4.10
N ARG A 190 24.87 14.42 4.52
CA ARG A 190 23.61 14.27 3.80
C ARG A 190 22.51 14.81 4.71
N GLU A 191 21.66 15.70 4.19
CA GLU A 191 20.42 16.04 4.88
C GLU A 191 19.55 14.78 4.99
N ALA A 192 19.06 14.48 6.18
CA ALA A 192 18.16 13.36 6.35
C ALA A 192 16.82 13.71 5.71
N ASP A 193 16.30 12.87 4.82
CA ASP A 193 14.98 13.01 4.20
C ASP A 193 13.83 12.68 5.18
N VAL A 194 14.01 12.98 6.47
CA VAL A 194 13.03 12.71 7.54
C VAL A 194 12.34 14.00 7.94
N LEU A 195 11.12 13.90 8.46
CA LEU A 195 10.45 15.06 9.01
C LEU A 195 11.13 15.47 10.33
N PRO A 196 11.54 16.75 10.48
CA PRO A 196 12.08 17.22 11.75
C PRO A 196 11.04 17.06 12.87
N GLU A 197 11.50 16.69 14.06
CA GLU A 197 10.62 16.45 15.20
C GLU A 197 9.74 17.69 15.49
N GLY A 198 8.42 17.47 15.63
CA GLY A 198 7.44 18.53 15.83
C GLY A 198 6.91 19.20 14.56
N THR A 199 7.42 18.85 13.37
CA THR A 199 6.90 19.37 12.09
C THR A 199 5.60 18.67 11.69
N ALA A 200 4.59 19.44 11.29
CA ALA A 200 3.36 18.87 10.74
C ALA A 200 3.66 18.24 9.38
N ASN A 201 3.30 16.97 9.19
CA ASN A 201 3.46 16.29 7.92
C ASN A 201 2.48 16.91 6.88
N PRO A 202 2.98 17.54 5.80
CA PRO A 202 2.13 18.18 4.78
C PRO A 202 1.29 17.20 3.95
N TYR A 203 1.50 15.89 4.12
CA TYR A 203 0.76 14.83 3.45
C TYR A 203 -0.12 14.01 4.43
N ALA A 204 -0.19 14.40 5.71
CA ALA A 204 -1.01 13.69 6.70
C ALA A 204 -2.52 13.75 6.41
N ASP A 205 -2.96 14.69 5.60
CA ASP A 205 -4.35 14.94 5.21
C ASP A 205 -4.77 14.28 3.89
N GLY A 206 -3.86 13.59 3.19
CA GLY A 206 -4.21 12.68 2.09
C GLY A 206 -4.56 13.34 0.76
N HIS A 207 -3.95 14.49 0.44
CA HIS A 207 -4.29 15.31 -0.73
C HIS A 207 -4.21 14.65 -2.13
N SER A 208 -3.59 13.48 -2.30
CA SER A 208 -3.61 12.72 -3.56
C SER A 208 -4.83 11.81 -3.72
N HIS A 209 -5.49 11.48 -2.60
CA HIS A 209 -6.59 10.52 -2.55
C HIS A 209 -7.93 11.24 -2.39
N ARG A 210 -8.65 11.39 -3.50
CA ARG A 210 -9.94 12.07 -3.51
C ARG A 210 -11.04 11.11 -3.10
N ILE A 211 -11.79 11.51 -2.08
CA ILE A 211 -13.04 10.86 -1.63
C ILE A 211 -14.13 11.90 -1.61
N GLU A 212 -15.26 11.58 -2.24
CA GLU A 212 -16.45 12.43 -2.27
C GLU A 212 -17.67 11.59 -1.91
N VAL A 213 -18.62 12.21 -1.18
CA VAL A 213 -19.91 11.62 -0.85
C VAL A 213 -21.01 12.51 -1.43
N ILE A 214 -21.87 11.93 -2.25
CA ILE A 214 -22.91 12.62 -3.02
C ILE A 214 -24.27 12.10 -2.55
N ALA A 215 -25.12 13.00 -2.03
CA ALA A 215 -26.40 12.62 -1.44
C ALA A 215 -27.52 12.38 -2.47
N GLU A 216 -27.38 12.92 -3.67
CA GLU A 216 -28.35 12.81 -4.76
C GLU A 216 -27.59 12.54 -6.08
N PRO A 217 -27.07 11.31 -6.25
CA PRO A 217 -26.28 10.96 -7.43
C PRO A 217 -27.10 11.10 -8.72
N ALA A 218 -26.56 11.84 -9.70
CA ALA A 218 -27.26 12.15 -10.94
C ALA A 218 -27.66 10.85 -11.68
N GLY A 219 -28.93 10.77 -12.06
CA GLY A 219 -29.46 9.61 -12.80
C GLY A 219 -29.78 8.39 -11.94
N VAL A 220 -29.63 8.44 -10.62
CA VAL A 220 -30.00 7.35 -9.70
C VAL A 220 -31.27 7.72 -8.95
N ARG A 221 -32.33 6.92 -9.13
CA ARG A 221 -33.59 7.10 -8.41
C ARG A 221 -33.68 6.24 -7.17
N ARG A 222 -33.13 5.02 -7.24
CA ARG A 222 -33.30 3.98 -6.23
C ARG A 222 -32.21 2.92 -6.35
N VAL A 223 -31.74 2.39 -5.23
CA VAL A 223 -30.79 1.27 -5.18
C VAL A 223 -31.45 0.11 -4.45
N ARG A 224 -31.55 -1.04 -5.11
CA ARG A 224 -32.08 -2.29 -4.56
C ARG A 224 -30.96 -3.30 -4.39
N VAL A 225 -30.96 -4.03 -3.28
CA VAL A 225 -30.03 -5.12 -3.01
C VAL A 225 -30.81 -6.40 -2.75
N THR A 226 -30.46 -7.45 -3.48
CA THR A 226 -31.04 -8.79 -3.30
C THR A 226 -29.96 -9.79 -2.91
N LEU A 227 -30.28 -10.66 -1.96
CA LEU A 227 -29.47 -11.80 -1.53
C LEU A 227 -30.21 -13.08 -1.94
N ARG A 228 -29.64 -13.86 -2.86
CA ARG A 228 -30.23 -15.10 -3.40
C ARG A 228 -31.68 -14.91 -3.85
N GLY A 229 -31.94 -13.77 -4.52
CA GLY A 229 -33.27 -13.37 -5.00
C GLY A 229 -34.20 -12.78 -3.93
N THR A 230 -33.81 -12.76 -2.65
CA THR A 230 -34.58 -12.10 -1.59
C THR A 230 -34.11 -10.67 -1.41
N GLU A 231 -35.01 -9.70 -1.49
CA GLU A 231 -34.67 -8.30 -1.24
C GLU A 231 -34.25 -8.10 0.22
N ILE A 232 -33.06 -7.54 0.42
CA ILE A 232 -32.49 -7.23 1.74
C ILE A 232 -32.24 -5.73 1.95
N ALA A 233 -32.26 -4.92 0.89
CA ALA A 233 -32.29 -3.47 1.01
C ALA A 233 -32.99 -2.84 -0.19
N ASP A 234 -33.68 -1.73 0.04
CA ASP A 234 -34.29 -0.95 -1.02
C ASP A 234 -34.39 0.53 -0.61
N SER A 235 -33.53 1.37 -1.20
CA SER A 235 -33.35 2.76 -0.79
C SER A 235 -33.59 3.73 -1.93
N ALA A 236 -34.41 4.75 -1.66
CA ALA A 236 -34.61 5.91 -2.54
C ALA A 236 -33.74 7.13 -2.15
N ARG A 237 -32.85 6.95 -1.17
CA ARG A 237 -31.95 7.98 -0.64
C ARG A 237 -30.53 7.44 -0.44
N PRO A 238 -29.94 6.77 -1.46
CA PRO A 238 -28.60 6.24 -1.35
C PRO A 238 -27.57 7.39 -1.39
N LEU A 239 -26.51 7.27 -0.61
CA LEU A 239 -25.33 8.11 -0.77
C LEU A 239 -24.35 7.43 -1.71
N LEU A 240 -23.88 8.11 -2.76
CA LEU A 240 -22.79 7.63 -3.60
C LEU A 240 -21.46 8.07 -2.99
N LEU A 241 -20.56 7.13 -2.76
CA LEU A 241 -19.18 7.41 -2.41
C LEU A 241 -18.29 7.08 -3.61
N THR A 242 -17.58 8.09 -4.09
CA THR A 242 -16.59 7.98 -5.16
C THR A 242 -15.20 8.15 -4.55
N GLU A 243 -14.27 7.28 -4.95
CA GLU A 243 -12.93 7.22 -4.39
C GLU A 243 -11.90 6.92 -5.48
N THR A 244 -10.78 7.66 -5.48
CA THR A 244 -9.70 7.45 -6.44
C THR A 244 -9.26 5.99 -6.47
N GLY A 245 -9.33 5.36 -7.64
CA GLY A 245 -8.87 3.98 -7.86
C GLY A 245 -9.82 2.87 -7.38
N TYR A 246 -11.02 3.20 -6.91
CA TYR A 246 -12.03 2.22 -6.48
C TYR A 246 -13.35 2.39 -7.25
N PRO A 247 -14.15 1.31 -7.39
CA PRO A 247 -15.48 1.44 -7.97
C PRO A 247 -16.39 2.28 -7.08
N ASP A 248 -17.30 3.00 -7.72
CA ASP A 248 -18.38 3.73 -7.06
C ASP A 248 -19.18 2.83 -6.12
N ARG A 249 -19.51 3.35 -4.94
CA ARG A 249 -20.20 2.57 -3.90
C ARG A 249 -21.41 3.31 -3.36
N TYR A 250 -22.52 2.59 -3.27
CA TYR A 250 -23.75 3.12 -2.65
C TYR A 250 -23.81 2.72 -1.18
N TYR A 251 -24.00 3.72 -0.33
CA TYR A 251 -24.24 3.60 1.10
C TYR A 251 -25.72 3.83 1.36
N LEU A 252 -26.38 2.81 1.89
CA LEU A 252 -27.80 2.82 2.16
C LEU A 252 -28.03 3.09 3.64
N PRO A 253 -28.96 3.98 4.00
CA PRO A 253 -29.26 4.23 5.40
C PRO A 253 -29.83 2.95 6.04
N PRO A 254 -29.56 2.68 7.32
CA PRO A 254 -29.92 1.42 7.96
C PRO A 254 -31.43 1.17 8.01
N GLU A 255 -32.26 2.22 7.93
CA GLU A 255 -33.73 2.06 7.87
C GLU A 255 -34.23 1.50 6.53
N ASP A 256 -33.43 1.61 5.48
CA ASP A 256 -33.75 1.08 4.14
C ASP A 256 -33.17 -0.34 3.96
N VAL A 257 -32.55 -0.89 5.00
CA VAL A 257 -31.91 -2.21 5.02
C VAL A 257 -32.61 -3.12 6.02
N ARG A 258 -32.88 -4.37 5.62
CA ARG A 258 -33.45 -5.41 6.49
C ARG A 258 -32.36 -5.96 7.42
N THR A 259 -31.87 -5.12 8.32
CA THR A 259 -30.79 -5.45 9.29
C THR A 259 -31.15 -6.64 10.20
N ALA A 260 -32.43 -6.93 10.38
CA ALA A 260 -32.90 -8.13 11.06
C ALA A 260 -32.43 -9.43 10.40
N GLU A 261 -32.16 -9.45 9.09
CA GLU A 261 -31.65 -10.60 8.34
C GLU A 261 -30.12 -10.74 8.43
N LEU A 262 -29.45 -9.74 9.02
CA LEU A 262 -27.99 -9.67 9.11
C LEU A 262 -27.52 -9.89 10.55
N VAL A 263 -26.29 -10.36 10.66
CA VAL A 263 -25.52 -10.44 11.90
C VAL A 263 -24.18 -9.74 11.71
N GLU A 264 -23.73 -9.02 12.72
CA GLU A 264 -22.42 -8.39 12.71
C GLU A 264 -21.33 -9.48 12.83
N SER A 265 -20.36 -9.48 11.91
CA SER A 265 -19.17 -10.34 11.95
C SER A 265 -18.14 -9.75 12.93
N GLU A 266 -17.27 -10.59 13.50
CA GLU A 266 -16.13 -10.16 14.31
C GLU A 266 -15.06 -9.42 13.50
N ARG A 267 -15.06 -9.54 12.16
CA ARG A 267 -14.08 -8.94 11.27
C ARG A 267 -14.09 -7.42 11.37
N ARG A 268 -12.91 -6.81 11.55
CA ARG A 268 -12.73 -5.36 11.50
C ARG A 268 -11.59 -5.00 10.57
N THR A 269 -11.75 -3.89 9.85
CA THR A 269 -10.68 -3.32 9.03
C THR A 269 -10.58 -1.83 9.29
N HIS A 270 -9.37 -1.29 9.18
CA HIS A 270 -9.11 0.13 9.35
C HIS A 270 -8.77 0.77 8.01
N CYS A 271 -9.50 1.82 7.64
CA CYS A 271 -9.21 2.66 6.49
C CYS A 271 -8.66 4.02 6.97
N PRO A 272 -7.50 4.47 6.48
CA PRO A 272 -6.93 5.76 6.89
C PRO A 272 -7.81 6.95 6.51
N PHE A 273 -8.70 6.81 5.51
CA PHE A 273 -9.58 7.88 5.06
C PHE A 273 -11.01 7.80 5.62
N LYS A 274 -11.48 6.59 5.94
CA LYS A 274 -12.88 6.37 6.37
C LYS A 274 -13.03 6.01 7.85
N GLY A 275 -12.00 5.48 8.49
CA GLY A 275 -12.06 4.98 9.87
C GLY A 275 -12.23 3.45 9.93
N ASP A 276 -12.77 2.96 11.04
CA ASP A 276 -12.93 1.53 11.30
C ASP A 276 -14.24 1.00 10.71
N ALA A 277 -14.13 -0.02 9.86
CA ALA A 277 -15.27 -0.69 9.24
C ALA A 277 -15.77 -1.84 10.13
N ARG A 278 -17.10 -1.94 10.23
CA ARG A 278 -17.80 -3.12 10.74
C ARG A 278 -18.41 -3.89 9.58
N TYR A 279 -18.35 -5.21 9.64
CA TYR A 279 -18.85 -6.10 8.60
C TYR A 279 -20.11 -6.84 9.05
N TRP A 280 -20.97 -7.12 8.08
CA TRP A 280 -22.28 -7.75 8.26
C TRP A 280 -22.40 -8.95 7.32
N ALA A 281 -22.92 -10.05 7.85
CA ALA A 281 -23.14 -11.30 7.14
C ALA A 281 -24.62 -11.72 7.25
N PRO A 282 -25.15 -12.55 6.34
CA PRO A 282 -26.46 -13.15 6.51
C PRO A 282 -26.51 -14.01 7.77
N ARG A 283 -27.66 -14.02 8.45
CA ARG A 283 -27.86 -14.97 9.56
C ARG A 283 -27.67 -16.41 9.09
N GLY A 284 -26.92 -17.18 9.89
CA GLY A 284 -26.59 -18.57 9.59
C GLY A 284 -25.28 -18.76 8.82
N THR A 285 -24.70 -17.70 8.26
CA THR A 285 -23.39 -17.74 7.58
C THR A 285 -22.49 -16.58 8.03
N PRO A 286 -22.15 -16.49 9.33
CA PRO A 286 -21.43 -15.33 9.89
C PRO A 286 -20.04 -15.09 9.27
N ASP A 287 -19.43 -16.13 8.70
CA ASP A 287 -18.11 -16.07 8.04
C ASP A 287 -18.19 -15.58 6.58
N HIS A 288 -19.39 -15.24 6.08
CA HIS A 288 -19.61 -14.77 4.72
C HIS A 288 -20.14 -13.33 4.73
N GLU A 289 -19.24 -12.37 4.86
CA GLU A 289 -19.65 -10.96 4.97
C GLU A 289 -20.03 -10.38 3.61
N ILE A 290 -21.21 -9.77 3.56
CA ILE A 290 -21.79 -9.21 2.33
C ILE A 290 -21.90 -7.69 2.37
N ALA A 291 -21.75 -7.09 3.55
CA ALA A 291 -21.85 -5.65 3.72
C ALA A 291 -20.90 -5.13 4.78
N TRP A 292 -20.65 -3.83 4.75
CA TRP A 292 -19.92 -3.12 5.80
C TRP A 292 -20.52 -1.74 6.07
N SER A 293 -20.15 -1.18 7.21
CA SER A 293 -20.60 0.14 7.69
C SER A 293 -19.48 0.83 8.47
N TYR A 294 -19.55 2.15 8.58
CA TYR A 294 -18.63 2.95 9.38
C TYR A 294 -19.39 3.65 10.52
N PRO A 295 -19.30 3.17 11.77
CA PRO A 295 -20.01 3.77 12.90
C PRO A 295 -19.37 5.05 13.45
N SER A 296 -18.07 5.23 13.18
CA SER A 296 -17.29 6.40 13.58
C SER A 296 -16.43 6.85 12.41
N PRO A 297 -17.06 7.31 11.31
CA PRO A 297 -16.34 7.72 10.13
C PRO A 297 -15.51 8.97 10.37
N LYS A 298 -14.44 9.15 9.60
CA LYS A 298 -13.67 10.40 9.61
C LYS A 298 -14.49 11.58 9.04
N PRO A 299 -14.13 12.84 9.38
CA PRO A 299 -14.90 14.02 8.98
C PRO A 299 -15.23 14.10 7.48
N LEU A 300 -14.28 13.72 6.61
CA LEU A 300 -14.45 13.76 5.15
C LEU A 300 -15.61 12.89 4.63
N VAL A 301 -15.93 11.80 5.34
CA VAL A 301 -16.99 10.85 4.99
C VAL A 301 -18.07 10.76 6.07
N ALA A 302 -18.22 11.80 6.89
CA ALA A 302 -19.16 11.77 8.02
C ALA A 302 -20.61 11.45 7.60
N ALA A 303 -20.99 11.77 6.37
CA ALA A 303 -22.32 11.50 5.82
C ALA A 303 -22.67 10.01 5.75
N VAL A 304 -21.70 9.10 5.54
CA VAL A 304 -21.96 7.65 5.45
C VAL A 304 -22.01 6.95 6.81
N ARG A 305 -22.08 7.72 7.90
CA ARG A 305 -22.14 7.19 9.26
C ARG A 305 -23.28 6.18 9.40
N ASP A 306 -22.96 5.00 9.90
CA ASP A 306 -23.88 3.88 10.12
C ASP A 306 -24.61 3.37 8.87
N HIS A 307 -24.35 3.93 7.69
CA HIS A 307 -24.90 3.43 6.43
C HIS A 307 -24.21 2.14 6.04
N LEU A 308 -24.95 1.25 5.39
CA LEU A 308 -24.45 -0.05 4.92
C LEU A 308 -24.14 0.02 3.43
N CYS A 309 -22.97 -0.49 3.05
CA CYS A 309 -22.59 -0.71 1.67
C CYS A 309 -22.42 -2.21 1.43
N PHE A 310 -22.87 -2.69 0.27
CA PHE A 310 -22.87 -4.11 -0.09
C PHE A 310 -21.78 -4.43 -1.10
N CYS A 311 -21.23 -5.65 -1.01
CA CYS A 311 -20.36 -6.21 -2.03
C CYS A 311 -21.20 -7.03 -3.00
N GLU A 312 -21.11 -6.73 -4.29
CA GLU A 312 -21.67 -7.60 -5.32
C GLU A 312 -20.91 -8.94 -5.33
N SER A 313 -21.65 -10.04 -5.44
CA SER A 313 -21.15 -11.41 -5.44
C SER A 313 -22.15 -12.34 -6.13
N ASP A 314 -21.84 -13.62 -6.28
CA ASP A 314 -22.78 -14.60 -6.85
C ASP A 314 -24.11 -14.68 -6.07
N ASP A 315 -24.07 -14.38 -4.77
CA ASP A 315 -25.23 -14.38 -3.89
C ASP A 315 -25.90 -13.00 -3.78
N VAL A 316 -25.17 -11.90 -4.05
CA VAL A 316 -25.63 -10.53 -3.80
C VAL A 316 -25.65 -9.73 -5.09
N ARG A 317 -26.84 -9.26 -5.48
CA ARG A 317 -27.02 -8.41 -6.67
C ARG A 317 -27.45 -7.01 -6.26
N ILE A 318 -26.81 -6.00 -6.85
CA ILE A 318 -27.10 -4.59 -6.60
C ILE A 318 -27.67 -3.97 -7.88
N GLU A 319 -28.88 -3.44 -7.80
CA GLU A 319 -29.58 -2.85 -8.94
C GLU A 319 -29.75 -1.35 -8.75
N ILE A 320 -29.15 -0.58 -9.66
CA ILE A 320 -29.27 0.87 -9.73
C ILE A 320 -30.41 1.19 -10.68
N LEU A 321 -31.52 1.68 -10.14
CA LEU A 321 -32.69 2.02 -10.92
C LEU A 321 -32.60 3.50 -11.35
N PRO A 322 -32.56 3.78 -12.66
CA PRO A 322 -32.43 5.13 -13.15
C PRO A 322 -33.70 5.96 -12.91
N ASN A 323 -33.56 7.28 -13.04
CA ASN A 323 -34.69 8.20 -13.10
C ASN A 323 -35.64 7.91 -14.27
#